data_AF-A0A2P7TLF1-F1
#
_entry.id   AF-A0A2P7TLF1-F1
#
_cell.length_a   1.000
_cell.length_b   1.000
_cell.length_c   1.000
_cell.angle_alpha   90.00
_cell.angle_beta   90.00
_cell.angle_gamma   90.00
#
_symmetry.space_group_name_H-M   'P 1'
#
loop_
_entity.id
_entity.type
_entity.pdbx_description
1 polymer ?
#
loop_
_entity_poly.entity_id
_entity_poly.type
_entity_poly.pdbx_seq_one_letter_code
_entity_poly.pdbx_strand_id
1 'polypeptide(L)' 'AEFVELQKTFADSENSWTVNVAAIDQNTFDLSVKNPNKKEEVTLRQPQAILEEMKALDEESAEIINSILELI' A
#
# COMPACT_ATOMS: atom_id res chain seq x y z
N ALA A 1 23.63 15.82 1.34
CA ALA A 1 23.16 15.18 0.10
C ALA A 1 23.58 13.72 0.16
N GLU A 2 22.88 12.96 1.02
CA GLU A 2 23.25 11.61 1.45
C GLU A 2 23.38 10.62 0.28
N PHE A 3 22.52 10.75 -0.73
CA PHE A 3 22.58 9.95 -1.96
C PHE A 3 23.95 10.01 -2.66
N VAL A 4 24.54 11.21 -2.78
CA VAL A 4 25.83 11.40 -3.48
C VAL A 4 26.99 10.84 -2.68
N GLU A 5 26.87 10.81 -1.36
CA GLU A 5 27.88 10.23 -0.47
C GLU A 5 27.83 8.70 -0.49
N LEU A 6 26.62 8.11 -0.42
CA LEU A 6 26.40 6.66 -0.43
C LEU A 6 26.59 6.02 -1.81
N GLN A 7 26.43 6.79 -2.91
CA GLN A 7 26.70 6.32 -4.26
C GLN A 7 28.15 5.85 -4.46
N LYS A 8 29.11 6.48 -3.77
CA LYS A 8 30.53 6.12 -3.89
C LYS A 8 30.82 4.70 -3.42
N THR A 9 30.03 4.20 -2.47
CA THR A 9 30.15 2.86 -1.90
C THR A 9 29.04 1.93 -2.36
N PHE A 10 28.13 2.41 -3.22
CA PHE A 10 26.88 1.72 -3.60
C PHE A 10 26.10 1.20 -2.38
N ALA A 11 26.13 1.96 -1.29
CA ALA A 11 25.46 1.55 -0.06
C ALA A 11 23.96 1.82 -0.19
N ASP A 12 23.16 0.83 0.22
CA ASP A 12 21.71 0.96 0.25
C ASP A 12 21.26 1.89 1.39
N SER A 13 20.12 2.55 1.20
CA SER A 13 19.48 3.51 2.09
C SER A 13 17.96 3.45 1.93
N GLU A 14 17.21 4.12 2.81
CA GLU A 14 15.74 4.18 2.71
C GLU A 14 15.26 4.67 1.33
N ASN A 15 16.00 5.61 0.70
CA ASN A 15 15.61 6.27 -0.55
C ASN A 15 16.42 5.84 -1.78
N SER A 16 17.41 4.96 -1.63
CA SER A 16 18.25 4.47 -2.73
C SER A 16 18.77 3.09 -2.41
N TRP A 17 18.47 2.11 -3.26
CA TRP A 17 18.88 0.73 -3.07
C TRP A 17 19.30 0.10 -4.40
N THR A 18 20.10 -0.95 -4.31
CA THR A 18 20.65 -1.66 -5.46
C THR A 18 19.68 -2.76 -5.91
N VAL A 19 19.49 -2.88 -7.23
CA VAL A 19 18.69 -3.97 -7.83
C VAL A 19 19.62 -4.87 -8.63
N ASN A 20 19.59 -6.17 -8.37
CA ASN A 20 20.34 -7.14 -9.16
C ASN A 20 19.64 -7.39 -10.49
N VAL A 21 20.31 -7.05 -11.60
CA VAL A 21 19.79 -7.24 -12.97
C VAL A 21 19.49 -8.71 -13.28
N ALA A 22 20.26 -9.65 -12.71
CA ALA A 22 20.02 -11.08 -12.88
C ALA A 22 18.74 -11.58 -12.18
N ALA A 23 18.21 -10.81 -11.23
CA ALA A 23 16.96 -11.12 -10.52
C ALA A 23 15.71 -10.54 -11.19
N ILE A 24 15.87 -9.80 -12.30
CA ILE A 24 14.76 -9.24 -13.07
C ILE A 24 14.20 -10.32 -13.98
N ASP A 25 12.88 -10.53 -13.93
CA ASP A 25 12.18 -11.41 -14.86
C ASP A 25 12.28 -10.84 -16.28
N GLN A 26 13.01 -11.52 -17.17
CA GLN A 26 13.25 -11.08 -18.54
C GLN A 26 12.04 -11.23 -19.46
N ASN A 27 10.94 -11.85 -19.01
CA ASN A 27 9.71 -11.91 -19.80
C ASN A 27 8.85 -10.67 -19.59
N THR A 28 8.83 -10.16 -18.35
CA THR A 28 7.98 -9.04 -17.94
C THR A 28 8.76 -7.73 -17.83
N PHE A 29 10.09 -7.80 -17.69
CA PHE A 29 10.97 -6.68 -17.35
C PHE A 29 10.35 -5.81 -16.24
N ASP A 30 9.78 -6.45 -15.24
CA ASP A 30 9.14 -5.77 -14.11
C ASP A 30 10.19 -5.02 -13.29
N LEU A 31 10.32 -3.72 -13.58
CA LEU A 31 11.14 -2.75 -12.86
C LEU A 31 10.34 -2.07 -11.75
N SER A 32 9.22 -2.64 -11.31
CA SER A 32 8.48 -2.10 -10.17
C SER A 32 9.43 -1.86 -9.00
N VAL A 33 9.28 -0.69 -8.38
CA VAL A 33 10.13 -0.17 -7.31
C VAL A 33 9.96 -1.01 -6.03
N LYS A 34 10.47 -2.23 -6.05
CA LYS A 34 10.55 -3.13 -4.90
C LYS A 34 11.69 -2.64 -4.02
N ASN A 35 11.42 -1.57 -3.28
CA ASN A 35 12.34 -1.06 -2.27
C ASN A 35 12.45 -2.09 -1.13
N PRO A 36 13.61 -2.73 -0.92
CA PRO A 36 13.81 -3.65 0.19
C PRO A 36 13.73 -2.95 1.55
N ASN A 37 13.92 -1.62 1.59
CA ASN A 37 13.76 -0.78 2.76
C ASN A 37 12.33 -0.20 2.89
N LYS A 38 11.38 -0.62 2.04
CA LYS A 38 9.98 -0.19 2.16
C LYS A 38 9.44 -0.68 3.50
N LYS A 39 9.22 0.25 4.44
CA LYS A 39 8.35 -0.01 5.60
C LYS A 39 7.05 -0.58 5.05
N GLU A 40 6.68 -1.78 5.51
CA GLU A 40 5.59 -2.60 4.98
C GLU A 40 4.47 -1.72 4.45
N GLU A 41 4.29 -1.78 3.14
CA GLU A 41 3.19 -1.12 2.47
C GLU A 41 1.92 -1.68 3.12
N VAL A 42 1.16 -0.80 3.77
CA VAL A 42 -0.10 -1.08 4.46
C VAL A 42 -0.79 -2.23 3.75
N THR A 43 -0.92 -3.37 4.42
CA THR A 43 -1.56 -4.57 3.86
C THR A 43 -2.85 -4.14 3.19
N LEU A 44 -2.85 -4.14 1.86
CA LEU A 44 -4.00 -3.68 1.10
C LEU A 44 -5.15 -4.62 1.45
N ARG A 45 -6.21 -4.06 2.05
CA ARG A 45 -7.43 -4.81 2.35
C ARG A 45 -7.92 -5.44 1.04
N GLN A 46 -8.32 -6.71 1.11
CA GLN A 46 -8.92 -7.37 -0.06
C GLN A 46 -10.19 -6.59 -0.47
N PRO A 47 -10.47 -6.43 -1.77
CA PRO A 47 -11.67 -5.73 -2.24
C PRO A 47 -12.96 -6.22 -1.57
N GLN A 48 -13.08 -7.52 -1.32
CA GLN A 48 -14.21 -8.12 -0.61
C GLN A 48 -14.37 -7.59 0.82
N ALA A 49 -13.27 -7.47 1.57
CA ALA A 49 -13.31 -6.94 2.94
C ALA A 49 -13.75 -5.46 2.96
N ILE A 50 -13.35 -4.68 1.95
CA ILE A 50 -13.79 -3.29 1.79
C ILE A 50 -15.31 -3.23 1.53
N LEU A 51 -15.83 -4.12 0.68
CA LEU A 51 -17.26 -4.18 0.36
C LEU A 51 -18.12 -4.63 1.55
N GLU A 52 -17.64 -5.59 2.34
CA GLU A 52 -18.32 -6.03 3.56
C GLU A 52 -18.41 -4.92 4.60
N GLU A 53 -17.32 -4.18 4.80
CA GLU A 53 -17.27 -3.02 5.70
C GLU A 53 -18.20 -1.90 5.24
N MET A 54 -18.23 -1.60 3.94
CA MET A 54 -19.18 -0.62 3.38
C MET A 54 -20.63 -1.02 3.64
N LYS A 55 -20.97 -2.29 3.42
CA LYS A 55 -22.33 -2.79 3.65
C LYS A 55 -22.74 -2.71 5.12
N ALA A 56 -21.82 -3.02 6.04
CA ALA A 56 -22.07 -2.89 7.47
C ALA A 56 -22.31 -1.43 7.89
N LEU A 57 -21.51 -0.50 7.36
CA LEU A 57 -21.67 0.94 7.62
C LEU A 57 -22.99 1.49 7.05
N ASP A 58 -23.41 1.02 5.87
CA ASP A 58 -24.69 1.39 5.27
C ASP A 58 -25.89 0.88 6.11
N GLU A 59 -25.80 -0.34 6.65
CA GLU A 59 -26.81 -0.92 7.55
C GLU A 59 -26.92 -0.11 8.86
N GLU A 60 -25.80 0.20 9.52
CA GLU A 60 -25.77 1.05 10.72
C GLU A 60 -26.37 2.44 10.43
N SER A 61 -25.99 3.03 9.29
CA SER A 61 -26.52 4.33 8.87
C SER A 61 -28.03 4.27 8.65
N ALA A 62 -28.54 3.21 8.03
CA ALA A 62 -29.97 3.03 7.80
C ALA A 62 -30.76 2.91 9.11
N GLU A 63 -30.22 2.18 10.10
CA GLU A 63 -30.82 2.08 11.44
C GLU A 63 -30.89 3.44 12.15
N ILE A 64 -29.83 4.23 12.08
CA ILE A 64 -29.78 5.58 12.65
C ILE A 64 -30.83 6.48 11.99
N ILE A 65 -30.92 6.46 10.66
CA ILE A 65 -31.89 7.28 9.92
C ILE A 65 -33.33 6.87 10.24
N ASN A 66 -33.62 5.57 10.34
CA ASN A 66 -34.95 5.10 10.76
C ASN A 66 -35.30 5.57 12.16
N SER A 67 -34.35 5.52 13.10
CA SER A 67 -34.54 6.03 14.46
C SER A 67 -34.87 7.53 14.49
N ILE A 68 -34.26 8.32 13.60
CA ILE A 68 -34.57 9.75 13.44
C ILE A 68 -35.97 9.95 12.86
N LEU A 69 -36.36 9.14 11.86
CA LEU A 69 -37.69 9.22 11.25
C LEU A 69 -38.81 8.87 12.24
N GLU A 70 -38.59 7.94 13.16
CA GLU A 70 -39.57 7.61 14.21
C GLU A 70 -39.77 8.73 15.24
N LEU A 71 -38.81 9.66 15.36
CA LEU A 71 -38.88 10.80 16.28
C LEU A 71 -39.61 12.02 15.69
N ILE A 72 -39.97 11.99 14.39
CA ILE A 72 -40.70 13.04 13.66
C ILE A 72 -42.18 12.65 13.54
#